data_AF-A0A382UWC2-F1
#
_entry.id   AF-A0A382UWC2-F1
#
_cell.length_a   1.000
_cell.length_b   1.000
_cell.length_c   1.000
_cell.angle_alpha   90.00
_cell.angle_beta   90.00
_cell.angle_gamma   90.00
#
_symmetry.space_group_name_H-M   'P 1'
#
loop_
_entity.id
_entity.type
_entity.pdbx_description
1 polymer ?
#
loop_
_entity_poly.entity_id
_entity_poly.type
_entity_poly.pdbx_seq_one_letter_code
_entity_poly.pdbx_strand_id
1 'polypeptide(L)'
;QPIEITVVSDQIPDVEVLLPGKDTLLPVSRIQPLVVQSSDDYGLQRLELSAYKSNVFGDSSGLVVQPIPIGGTRGALVRPVMDFSNWELLPGDTIHYFVRAIDNAPEPNTGSTKEYLLLPRTRAEIQREAQEHLVGVNEKLEEIQSRIGDEVESNQDLETAASNERTGKEPQDDQGNVLGYEDQENFREALEAQRQLLNAIDSLENELANLTKDMKISDLGDLDLEEDLSDLEDLMRELVPEEALEELEEFLDNMAEMDADRAREMFRQLVEEQESLSERLENIENRFK
;
A
#
# COMPACT_ATOMS: atom_id res chain seq x y z
N GLN A 1 -17.82 38.74 -53.55
CA GLN A 1 -16.78 39.02 -52.53
C GLN A 1 -15.67 38.00 -52.72
N PRO A 2 -14.39 38.38 -52.73
CA PRO A 2 -13.31 37.40 -52.77
C PRO A 2 -13.29 36.60 -51.46
N ILE A 3 -13.05 35.30 -51.57
CA ILE A 3 -12.85 34.41 -50.42
C ILE A 3 -11.37 34.51 -50.04
N GLU A 4 -11.12 34.90 -48.80
CA GLU A 4 -9.78 34.94 -48.23
C GLU A 4 -9.47 33.55 -47.64
N ILE A 5 -8.44 32.89 -48.16
CA ILE A 5 -8.00 31.57 -47.70
C ILE A 5 -6.72 31.78 -46.91
N THR A 6 -6.76 31.52 -45.61
CA THR A 6 -5.59 31.50 -44.73
C THR A 6 -5.12 30.07 -44.58
N VAL A 7 -3.91 29.77 -45.06
CA VAL A 7 -3.26 28.46 -44.83
C VAL A 7 -2.60 28.50 -43.46
N VAL A 8 -3.01 27.60 -42.57
CA VAL A 8 -2.38 27.38 -41.27
C VAL A 8 -1.51 26.14 -41.38
N SER A 9 -0.26 26.24 -40.94
CA SER A 9 0.63 25.07 -40.87
C SER A 9 0.15 24.08 -39.83
N ASP A 10 0.28 22.80 -40.17
CA ASP A 10 0.02 21.67 -39.29
C ASP A 10 0.90 21.73 -38.03
N GLN A 11 0.33 21.38 -36.88
CA GLN A 11 1.04 21.41 -35.61
C GLN A 11 1.73 20.07 -35.35
N ILE A 12 2.81 20.11 -34.58
CA ILE A 12 3.47 18.88 -34.14
C ILE A 12 2.67 18.38 -32.93
N PRO A 13 2.39 17.06 -32.84
CA PRO A 13 1.75 16.47 -31.68
C PRO A 13 2.45 16.84 -30.37
N ASP A 14 1.67 17.15 -29.35
CA ASP A 14 2.17 17.33 -27.99
C ASP A 14 2.12 15.99 -27.23
N VAL A 15 3.16 15.70 -26.45
CA VAL A 15 3.27 14.48 -25.66
C VAL A 15 4.03 14.73 -24.37
N GLU A 16 3.49 14.22 -23.27
CA GLU A 16 4.03 14.37 -21.92
C GLU A 16 3.92 13.06 -21.13
N VAL A 17 4.95 12.75 -20.34
CA VAL A 17 4.90 11.66 -19.35
C VAL A 17 4.48 12.28 -18.02
N LEU A 18 3.27 11.99 -17.58
CA LEU A 18 2.74 12.48 -16.30
C LEU A 18 3.29 11.69 -15.11
N LEU A 19 3.49 10.38 -15.27
CA LEU A 19 4.13 9.51 -14.27
C LEU A 19 5.18 8.61 -14.94
N PRO A 20 6.42 8.56 -14.40
CA PRO A 20 6.93 9.36 -13.28
C PRO A 20 7.18 10.83 -13.64
N GLY A 21 7.31 11.17 -14.94
CA GLY A 21 7.53 12.54 -15.42
C GLY A 21 8.88 13.16 -15.03
N LYS A 22 9.79 12.35 -14.50
CA LYS A 22 11.13 12.73 -14.05
C LYS A 22 12.05 11.51 -14.04
N ASP A 23 13.34 11.78 -13.92
CA ASP A 23 14.35 10.76 -13.67
C ASP A 23 14.08 10.10 -12.32
N THR A 24 14.18 8.77 -12.27
CA THR A 24 13.87 8.01 -11.07
C THR A 24 14.65 6.70 -10.99
N LEU A 25 14.54 6.02 -9.85
CA LEU A 25 15.09 4.69 -9.68
C LEU A 25 14.19 3.68 -10.37
N LEU A 26 14.79 2.70 -11.03
CA LEU A 26 14.06 1.56 -11.55
C LEU A 26 13.48 0.76 -10.36
N PRO A 27 12.19 0.41 -10.36
CA PRO A 27 11.62 -0.48 -9.36
C PRO A 27 12.36 -1.81 -9.30
N VAL A 28 12.38 -2.44 -8.13
CA VAL A 28 13.00 -3.76 -7.91
C VAL A 28 12.42 -4.82 -8.84
N SER A 29 11.11 -4.76 -9.08
CA SER A 29 10.38 -5.58 -10.07
C SER A 29 10.88 -5.45 -11.50
N ARG A 30 11.66 -4.41 -11.81
CA ARG A 30 12.07 -4.00 -13.17
C ARG A 30 10.89 -3.70 -14.11
N ILE A 31 9.70 -3.52 -13.53
CA ILE A 31 8.48 -3.17 -14.22
C ILE A 31 8.18 -1.70 -13.90
N GLN A 32 8.31 -0.83 -14.90
CA GLN A 32 8.06 0.61 -14.76
C GLN A 32 6.70 0.97 -15.39
N PRO A 33 5.66 1.22 -14.58
CA PRO A 33 4.41 1.78 -15.10
C PRO A 33 4.61 3.25 -15.49
N LEU A 34 3.95 3.67 -16.57
CA LEU A 34 3.92 5.05 -17.03
C LEU A 34 2.48 5.55 -17.15
N VAL A 35 2.31 6.87 -17.05
CA VAL A 35 1.10 7.56 -17.52
C VAL A 35 1.53 8.59 -18.54
N VAL A 36 1.02 8.46 -19.77
CA VAL A 36 1.40 9.32 -20.90
C VAL A 36 0.16 10.01 -21.43
N GLN A 37 0.25 11.33 -21.54
CA GLN A 37 -0.75 12.17 -22.18
C GLN A 37 -0.22 12.66 -23.52
N SER A 38 -1.10 12.73 -24.51
CA SER A 38 -0.77 13.28 -25.83
C SER A 38 -1.98 13.97 -26.43
N SER A 39 -1.73 14.97 -27.27
CA SER A 39 -2.77 15.70 -27.98
C SER A 39 -2.30 16.23 -29.33
N ASP A 40 -3.23 16.33 -30.26
CA ASP A 40 -2.99 16.80 -31.63
C ASP A 40 -4.27 17.43 -32.21
N ASP A 41 -4.14 18.37 -33.15
CA ASP A 41 -5.28 19.06 -33.76
C ASP A 41 -5.99 18.24 -34.86
N TYR A 42 -5.25 17.38 -35.58
CA TYR A 42 -5.80 16.46 -36.59
C TYR A 42 -6.15 15.09 -36.02
N GLY A 43 -5.27 14.53 -35.20
CA GLY A 43 -5.47 13.27 -34.50
C GLY A 43 -4.21 12.41 -34.45
N LEU A 44 -4.09 11.65 -33.36
CA LEU A 44 -2.96 10.79 -33.08
C LEU A 44 -3.16 9.40 -33.71
N GLN A 45 -2.25 8.97 -34.57
CA GLN A 45 -2.26 7.61 -35.11
C GLN A 45 -1.78 6.61 -34.06
N ARG A 46 -0.60 6.86 -33.47
CA ARG A 46 0.04 5.98 -32.50
C ARG A 46 1.02 6.73 -31.61
N LEU A 47 1.36 6.13 -30.48
CA LEU A 47 2.53 6.49 -29.69
C LEU A 47 3.62 5.42 -29.87
N GLU A 48 4.87 5.82 -29.75
CA GLU A 48 6.03 4.93 -29.71
C GLU A 48 6.79 5.15 -28.41
N LEU A 49 6.75 4.16 -27.54
CA LEU A 49 7.54 4.14 -26.32
C LEU A 49 8.89 3.51 -26.64
N SER A 50 9.96 4.30 -26.52
CA SER A 50 11.30 3.88 -26.87
C SER A 50 12.17 3.83 -25.62
N ALA A 51 13.00 2.79 -25.50
CA ALA A 51 13.98 2.68 -24.44
C ALA A 51 15.29 2.07 -24.94
N TYR A 52 16.42 2.51 -24.41
CA TYR A 52 17.73 1.91 -24.64
C TYR A 52 18.57 1.94 -23.37
N LYS A 53 19.61 1.11 -23.33
CA LYS A 53 20.55 1.06 -22.19
C LYS A 53 21.85 1.73 -22.56
N SER A 54 22.43 2.49 -21.62
CA SER A 54 23.82 2.94 -21.68
C SER A 54 24.63 2.37 -20.52
N ASN A 55 25.87 1.98 -20.76
CA ASN A 55 26.80 1.57 -19.71
C ASN A 55 27.62 2.78 -19.17
N VAL A 56 28.43 2.54 -18.13
CA VAL A 56 29.34 3.55 -17.54
C VAL A 56 30.40 4.09 -18.50
N PHE A 57 30.66 3.41 -19.61
CA PHE A 57 31.61 3.83 -20.65
C PHE A 57 30.96 4.67 -21.76
N GLY A 58 29.64 4.88 -21.70
CA GLY A 58 28.88 5.65 -22.68
C GLY A 58 28.46 4.86 -23.91
N ASP A 59 28.67 3.54 -23.95
CA ASP A 59 28.15 2.70 -25.02
C ASP A 59 26.65 2.55 -24.85
N SER A 60 25.90 2.86 -25.90
CA SER A 60 24.45 2.65 -25.97
C SER A 60 24.13 1.36 -26.74
N SER A 61 23.16 0.60 -26.27
CA SER A 61 22.74 -0.65 -26.89
C SER A 61 21.24 -0.89 -26.78
N GLY A 62 20.70 -1.63 -27.75
CA GLY A 62 19.38 -2.24 -27.67
C GLY A 62 18.22 -1.24 -27.62
N LEU A 63 18.08 -0.36 -28.62
CA LEU A 63 16.88 0.46 -28.75
C LEU A 63 15.66 -0.46 -28.98
N VAL A 64 14.79 -0.52 -27.97
CA VAL A 64 13.50 -1.20 -28.03
C VAL A 64 12.44 -0.15 -28.29
N VAL A 65 11.57 -0.41 -29.25
CA VAL A 65 10.43 0.46 -29.59
C VAL A 65 9.15 -0.33 -29.44
N GLN A 66 8.28 0.11 -28.56
CA GLN A 66 6.96 -0.44 -28.32
C GLN A 66 5.89 0.49 -28.92
N PRO A 67 5.21 0.07 -30.00
CA PRO A 67 4.11 0.86 -30.57
C PRO A 67 2.84 0.70 -29.74
N ILE A 68 2.11 1.80 -29.55
CA ILE A 68 0.82 1.87 -28.85
C ILE A 68 -0.19 2.49 -29.82
N PRO A 69 -1.10 1.70 -30.42
CA PRO A 69 -2.09 2.23 -31.36
C PRO A 69 -3.13 3.09 -30.63
N ILE A 70 -3.40 4.29 -31.14
CA ILE A 70 -4.41 5.22 -30.59
C ILE A 70 -5.67 5.27 -31.46
N GLY A 71 -5.50 5.19 -32.79
CA GLY A 71 -6.63 5.07 -33.71
C GLY A 71 -7.23 6.39 -34.19
N GLY A 72 -6.48 7.49 -34.17
CA GLY A 72 -6.83 8.77 -34.80
C GLY A 72 -7.57 9.76 -33.92
N THR A 73 -7.51 9.64 -32.59
CA THR A 73 -8.16 10.57 -31.67
C THR A 73 -7.31 11.82 -31.44
N ARG A 74 -7.94 12.98 -31.20
CA ARG A 74 -7.25 14.26 -30.91
C ARG A 74 -6.50 14.30 -29.57
N GLY A 75 -6.77 13.35 -28.70
CA GLY A 75 -6.09 13.21 -27.44
C GLY A 75 -6.11 11.77 -26.97
N ALA A 76 -5.08 11.39 -26.22
CA ALA A 76 -4.97 10.09 -25.62
C ALA A 76 -4.29 10.17 -24.25
N LEU A 77 -4.84 9.42 -23.30
CA LEU A 77 -4.22 9.14 -22.00
C LEU A 77 -4.01 7.62 -21.92
N VAL A 78 -2.75 7.19 -21.98
CA VAL A 78 -2.39 5.77 -21.96
C VAL A 78 -1.56 5.43 -20.73
N ARG A 79 -1.64 4.18 -20.28
CA ARG A 79 -0.93 3.67 -19.10
C ARG A 79 -0.03 2.49 -19.45
N PRO A 80 0.99 2.67 -20.32
CA PRO A 80 1.85 1.56 -20.71
C PRO A 80 2.76 1.15 -19.55
N VAL A 81 3.26 -0.08 -19.64
CA VAL A 81 4.19 -0.65 -18.68
C VAL A 81 5.45 -1.06 -19.44
N MET A 82 6.61 -0.59 -19.00
CA MET A 82 7.90 -1.03 -19.51
C MET A 82 8.40 -2.18 -18.66
N ASP A 83 8.72 -3.30 -19.31
CA ASP A 83 9.27 -4.49 -18.66
C ASP A 83 10.75 -4.65 -19.04
N PHE A 84 11.62 -4.46 -18.05
CA PHE A 84 13.06 -4.60 -18.17
C PHE A 84 13.57 -5.90 -17.50
N SER A 85 12.69 -6.83 -17.13
CA SER A 85 13.06 -8.08 -16.44
C SER A 85 14.06 -8.91 -17.24
N ASN A 86 13.92 -8.90 -18.57
CA ASN A 86 14.79 -9.62 -19.51
C ASN A 86 16.06 -8.83 -19.91
N TRP A 87 16.24 -7.61 -19.40
CA TRP A 87 17.44 -6.83 -19.71
C TRP A 87 18.57 -7.24 -18.76
N GLU A 88 19.74 -7.51 -19.33
CA GLU A 88 20.98 -7.73 -18.58
C GLU A 88 21.49 -6.38 -18.06
N LEU A 89 20.98 -5.93 -16.92
CA LEU A 89 21.38 -4.67 -16.29
C LEU A 89 22.56 -4.93 -15.34
N LEU A 90 23.66 -4.20 -15.54
CA LEU A 90 24.80 -4.20 -14.62
C LEU A 90 24.75 -2.99 -13.68
N PRO A 91 25.37 -3.07 -12.49
CA PRO A 91 25.54 -1.90 -11.63
C PRO A 91 26.20 -0.74 -12.39
N GLY A 92 25.56 0.44 -12.36
CA GLY A 92 26.00 1.64 -13.08
C GLY A 92 25.47 1.78 -14.51
N ASP A 93 24.74 0.79 -15.04
CA ASP A 93 23.97 0.99 -16.28
C ASP A 93 22.88 2.04 -16.06
N THR A 94 22.45 2.71 -17.13
CA THR A 94 21.33 3.66 -17.11
C THR A 94 20.38 3.32 -18.25
N ILE A 95 19.09 3.26 -17.96
CA ILE A 95 18.06 3.09 -18.98
C ILE A 95 17.55 4.47 -19.35
N HIS A 96 17.56 4.78 -20.64
CA HIS A 96 17.01 6.00 -21.21
C HIS A 96 15.69 5.64 -21.85
N TYR A 97 14.64 6.42 -21.61
CA TYR A 97 13.38 6.25 -22.30
C TYR A 97 12.77 7.59 -22.72
N PHE A 98 12.00 7.55 -23.79
CA PHE A 98 11.23 8.69 -24.28
C PHE A 98 10.01 8.19 -25.05
N VAL A 99 9.02 9.07 -25.19
CA VAL A 99 7.81 8.77 -25.96
C VAL A 99 7.75 9.66 -27.19
N ARG A 100 7.36 9.07 -28.32
CA ARG A 100 7.02 9.80 -29.54
C ARG A 100 5.53 9.71 -29.80
N ALA A 101 4.91 10.83 -30.16
CA ALA A 101 3.55 10.89 -30.65
C ALA A 101 3.57 11.12 -32.16
N ILE A 102 2.82 10.29 -32.89
CA ILE A 102 2.76 10.33 -34.36
C ILE A 102 1.31 10.62 -34.74
N ASP A 103 1.10 11.69 -35.51
CA ASP A 103 -0.22 12.08 -36.00
C ASP A 103 -0.73 11.12 -37.10
N ASN A 104 -1.92 11.41 -37.60
CA ASN A 104 -2.57 10.71 -38.70
C ASN A 104 -2.50 11.47 -40.05
N ALA A 105 -1.62 12.47 -40.17
CA ALA A 105 -1.48 13.26 -41.39
C ALA A 105 -0.88 12.41 -42.54
N PRO A 106 -1.13 12.79 -43.82
CA PRO A 106 -0.54 12.08 -44.97
C PRO A 106 1.00 12.03 -44.95
N GLU A 107 1.63 13.09 -44.46
CA GLU A 107 3.05 13.14 -44.07
C GLU A 107 3.08 13.30 -42.55
N PRO A 108 3.37 12.22 -41.79
CA PRO A 108 3.16 12.28 -40.35
C PRO A 108 4.13 13.22 -39.63
N ASN A 109 3.62 14.12 -38.80
CA ASN A 109 4.45 14.84 -37.84
C ASN A 109 4.69 13.99 -36.60
N THR A 110 5.82 14.25 -35.94
CA THR A 110 6.24 13.51 -34.75
C THR A 110 6.64 14.45 -33.63
N GLY A 111 5.87 14.43 -32.54
CA GLY A 111 6.24 15.02 -31.26
C GLY A 111 7.07 14.06 -30.42
N SER A 112 8.00 14.54 -29.62
CA SER A 112 8.80 13.70 -28.72
C SER A 112 8.94 14.35 -27.35
N THR A 113 8.91 13.54 -26.30
CA THR A 113 9.27 13.98 -24.96
C THR A 113 10.77 14.23 -24.88
N LYS A 114 11.22 14.89 -23.81
CA LYS A 114 12.62 14.76 -23.37
C LYS A 114 12.91 13.29 -23.01
N GLU A 115 14.19 12.96 -22.97
CA GLU A 115 14.64 11.67 -22.43
C GLU A 115 14.56 11.70 -20.90
N TYR A 116 14.17 10.56 -20.34
CA TYR A 116 14.09 10.30 -18.92
C TYR A 116 15.01 9.14 -18.55
N LEU A 117 15.56 9.21 -17.35
CA LEU A 117 16.50 8.21 -16.85
C LEU A 117 15.83 7.29 -15.82
N LEU A 118 16.03 5.99 -15.99
CA LEU A 118 15.79 4.98 -14.96
C LEU A 118 17.12 4.37 -14.54
N LEU A 119 17.40 4.49 -13.25
CA LEU A 119 18.64 4.02 -12.64
C LEU A 119 18.37 2.66 -11.98
N PRO A 120 18.94 1.54 -12.49
CA PRO A 120 18.89 0.26 -11.81
C PRO A 120 19.51 0.38 -10.42
N ARG A 121 18.82 -0.19 -9.42
CA ARG A 121 19.33 -0.24 -8.05
C ARG A 121 20.44 -1.28 -7.93
N THR A 122 21.43 -1.00 -7.10
CA THR A 122 22.47 -1.96 -6.72
C THR A 122 21.95 -2.93 -5.66
N ARG A 123 22.56 -4.13 -5.57
CA ARG A 123 22.21 -5.10 -4.51
C ARG A 123 22.32 -4.51 -3.10
N ALA A 124 23.31 -3.66 -2.86
CA ALA A 124 23.51 -3.01 -1.56
C ALA A 124 22.40 -2.01 -1.24
N GLU A 125 21.89 -1.27 -2.23
CA GLU A 125 20.76 -0.35 -2.03
C GLU A 125 19.47 -1.10 -1.74
N ILE A 126 19.20 -2.19 -2.46
CA ILE A 126 18.02 -3.02 -2.21
C ILE A 126 18.12 -3.68 -0.82
N GLN A 127 19.31 -4.19 -0.44
CA GLN A 127 19.51 -4.76 0.89
C GLN A 127 19.33 -3.72 2.00
N ARG A 128 19.84 -2.50 1.83
CA ARG A 128 19.64 -1.42 2.79
C ARG A 128 18.17 -1.05 2.93
N GLU A 129 17.45 -0.92 1.82
CA GLU A 129 16.01 -0.64 1.82
C GLU A 129 15.23 -1.76 2.50
N ALA A 130 15.53 -3.03 2.20
CA ALA A 130 14.93 -4.18 2.89
C ALA A 130 15.19 -4.16 4.41
N GLN A 131 16.42 -3.81 4.83
CA GLN A 131 16.73 -3.62 6.26
C GLN A 131 15.96 -2.46 6.87
N GLU A 132 15.80 -1.34 6.16
CA GLU A 132 14.99 -0.21 6.62
C GLU A 132 13.51 -0.59 6.77
N HIS A 133 12.95 -1.35 5.84
CA HIS A 133 11.59 -1.89 5.94
C HIS A 133 11.43 -2.87 7.11
N LEU A 134 12.41 -3.75 7.34
CA LEU A 134 12.41 -4.66 8.50
C LEU A 134 12.43 -3.89 9.83
N VAL A 135 13.21 -2.81 9.92
CA VAL A 135 13.19 -1.93 11.10
C VAL A 135 11.82 -1.30 11.27
N GLY A 136 11.20 -0.80 10.20
CA GLY A 136 9.84 -0.25 10.26
C GLY A 136 8.77 -1.27 10.68
N VAL A 137 8.88 -2.52 10.21
CA VAL A 137 8.03 -3.64 10.65
C VAL A 137 8.19 -3.87 12.15
N ASN A 138 9.42 -3.92 12.66
CA ASN A 138 9.68 -4.10 14.09
C ASN A 138 9.13 -2.92 14.92
N GLU A 139 9.32 -1.68 14.49
CA GLU A 139 8.76 -0.50 15.18
C GLU A 139 7.23 -0.55 15.25
N LYS A 140 6.56 -1.00 14.18
CA LYS A 140 5.10 -1.19 14.18
C LYS A 140 4.65 -2.35 15.06
N LEU A 141 5.40 -3.44 15.10
CA LEU A 141 5.12 -4.56 16.00
C LEU A 141 5.21 -4.12 17.46
N GLU A 142 6.24 -3.35 17.82
CA GLU A 142 6.39 -2.75 19.16
C GLU A 142 5.22 -1.81 19.48
N GLU A 143 4.76 -0.99 18.52
CA GLU A 143 3.59 -0.13 18.71
C GLU A 143 2.32 -0.94 18.97
N ILE A 144 2.07 -1.99 18.17
CA ILE A 144 0.92 -2.89 18.33
C ILE A 144 0.95 -3.55 19.70
N GLN A 145 2.10 -4.09 20.13
CA GLN A 145 2.23 -4.70 21.45
C GLN A 145 1.99 -3.70 22.58
N SER A 146 2.56 -2.48 22.49
CA SER A 146 2.35 -1.45 23.51
C SER A 146 0.87 -1.12 23.65
N ARG A 147 0.15 -0.99 22.53
CA ARG A 147 -1.30 -0.72 22.53
C ARG A 147 -2.08 -1.85 23.18
N ILE A 148 -1.78 -3.11 22.85
CA ILE A 148 -2.43 -4.26 23.49
C ILE A 148 -2.15 -4.27 24.99
N GLY A 149 -0.92 -3.99 25.41
CA GLY A 149 -0.56 -3.92 26.83
C GLY A 149 -1.33 -2.83 27.58
N ASP A 150 -1.41 -1.63 27.01
CA ASP A 150 -2.18 -0.50 27.56
C ASP A 150 -3.68 -0.83 27.65
N GLU A 151 -4.23 -1.53 26.65
CA GLU A 151 -5.63 -1.96 26.63
C GLU A 151 -5.92 -3.05 27.68
N VAL A 152 -5.07 -4.06 27.81
CA VAL A 152 -5.21 -5.10 28.83
C VAL A 152 -5.17 -4.50 30.24
N GLU A 153 -4.25 -3.56 30.51
CA GLU A 153 -4.17 -2.86 31.80
C GLU A 153 -5.45 -2.03 32.07
N SER A 154 -5.89 -1.25 31.08
CA SER A 154 -7.12 -0.45 31.19
C SER A 154 -8.36 -1.32 31.44
N ASN A 155 -8.47 -2.44 30.73
CA ASN A 155 -9.59 -3.38 30.85
C ASN A 155 -9.62 -4.08 32.22
N GLN A 156 -8.46 -4.43 32.78
CA GLN A 156 -8.35 -4.99 34.13
C GLN A 156 -8.77 -3.98 35.22
N ASP A 157 -8.43 -2.71 35.04
CA ASP A 157 -8.86 -1.63 35.93
C ASP A 157 -10.38 -1.43 35.89
N LEU A 158 -10.99 -1.52 34.70
CA LEU A 158 -12.44 -1.47 34.50
C LEU A 158 -13.16 -2.65 35.18
N GLU A 159 -12.66 -3.89 35.05
CA GLU A 159 -13.22 -5.05 35.75
C GLU A 159 -13.12 -4.92 37.28
N THR A 160 -12.01 -4.36 37.78
CA THR A 160 -11.78 -4.15 39.21
C THR A 160 -12.70 -3.08 39.78
N ALA A 161 -12.93 -1.99 39.04
CA ALA A 161 -13.87 -0.93 39.40
C ALA A 161 -15.31 -1.45 39.43
N ALA A 162 -15.75 -2.15 38.38
CA ALA A 162 -17.08 -2.73 38.28
C ALA A 162 -17.38 -3.78 39.36
N SER A 163 -16.36 -4.54 39.78
CA SER A 163 -16.47 -5.53 40.86
C SER A 163 -16.62 -4.89 42.23
N ASN A 164 -15.93 -3.76 42.48
CA ASN A 164 -16.01 -3.05 43.76
C ASN A 164 -17.38 -2.38 43.98
N GLU A 165 -18.01 -1.84 42.93
CA GLU A 165 -19.34 -1.23 43.02
C GLU A 165 -20.44 -2.22 43.44
N ARG A 166 -20.31 -3.50 43.07
CA ARG A 166 -21.25 -4.58 43.43
C ARG A 166 -21.23 -4.92 44.93
N THR A 167 -20.10 -4.71 45.61
CA THR A 167 -19.98 -5.00 47.04
C THR A 167 -20.63 -3.94 47.94
N GLY A 168 -20.99 -2.78 47.38
CA GLY A 168 -21.47 -1.60 48.13
C GLY A 168 -22.95 -1.25 48.00
N LYS A 169 -23.68 -1.79 47.01
CA LYS A 169 -25.10 -1.48 46.77
C LYS A 169 -25.98 -2.73 46.85
N GLU A 170 -26.91 -2.75 47.80
CA GLU A 170 -28.03 -3.71 47.83
C GLU A 170 -28.85 -3.60 46.53
N PRO A 171 -29.41 -4.73 46.03
CA PRO A 171 -30.15 -4.75 44.77
C PRO A 171 -31.49 -4.03 44.95
N GLN A 172 -31.59 -2.79 44.47
CA GLN A 172 -32.85 -2.09 44.31
C GLN A 172 -33.03 -1.60 42.88
N ASP A 173 -34.22 -1.93 42.37
CA ASP A 173 -34.92 -1.46 41.18
C ASP A 173 -34.56 -2.04 39.80
N ASP A 174 -35.39 -3.03 39.48
CA ASP A 174 -36.06 -3.45 38.24
C ASP A 174 -36.34 -2.36 37.17
N GLN A 175 -35.35 -1.56 36.80
CA GLN A 175 -35.31 -0.89 35.49
C GLN A 175 -34.43 -1.76 34.59
N GLY A 176 -34.96 -2.16 33.43
CA GLY A 176 -34.46 -3.25 32.59
C GLY A 176 -32.93 -3.35 32.49
N ASN A 177 -32.44 -4.58 32.36
CA ASN A 177 -31.03 -5.03 32.35
C ASN A 177 -30.20 -4.44 31.17
N VAL A 178 -30.30 -3.13 30.96
CA VAL A 178 -29.69 -2.34 29.90
C VAL A 178 -28.49 -1.63 30.54
N LEU A 179 -27.40 -1.52 29.79
CA LEU A 179 -26.17 -0.87 30.25
C LEU A 179 -26.41 0.56 30.74
N GLY A 180 -25.76 0.92 31.86
CA GLY A 180 -25.68 2.30 32.31
C GLY A 180 -24.84 3.16 31.35
N TYR A 181 -25.06 4.48 31.35
CA TYR A 181 -24.34 5.41 30.48
C TYR A 181 -22.81 5.36 30.67
N GLU A 182 -22.34 5.19 31.91
CA GLU A 182 -20.91 5.10 32.23
C GLU A 182 -20.28 3.82 31.67
N ASP A 183 -20.95 2.68 31.83
CA ASP A 183 -20.53 1.42 31.20
C ASP A 183 -20.48 1.59 29.67
N GLN A 184 -21.53 2.17 29.07
CA GLN A 184 -21.58 2.39 27.62
C GLN A 184 -20.40 3.21 27.09
N GLU A 185 -19.96 4.24 27.81
CA GLU A 185 -18.82 5.05 27.38
C GLU A 185 -17.51 4.26 27.48
N ASN A 186 -17.30 3.52 28.56
CA ASN A 186 -16.12 2.66 28.73
C ASN A 186 -16.04 1.59 27.61
N PHE A 187 -17.19 0.99 27.27
CA PHE A 187 -17.29 0.07 26.14
C PHE A 187 -16.95 0.75 24.82
N ARG A 188 -17.41 1.98 24.61
CA ARG A 188 -17.13 2.74 23.39
C ARG A 188 -15.64 3.02 23.24
N GLU A 189 -14.98 3.40 24.33
CA GLU A 189 -13.53 3.66 24.36
C GLU A 189 -12.74 2.39 24.04
N ALA A 190 -13.09 1.25 24.65
CA ALA A 190 -12.44 -0.03 24.36
C ALA A 190 -12.62 -0.47 22.89
N LEU A 191 -13.79 -0.26 22.30
CA LEU A 191 -14.05 -0.59 20.89
C LEU A 191 -13.30 0.35 19.93
N GLU A 192 -13.15 1.63 20.29
CA GLU A 192 -12.35 2.57 19.50
C GLU A 192 -10.86 2.17 19.54
N ALA A 193 -10.37 1.73 20.69
CA ALA A 193 -9.03 1.19 20.85
C ALA A 193 -8.83 -0.05 19.97
N GLN A 194 -9.77 -1.01 20.03
CA GLN A 194 -9.80 -2.20 19.16
C GLN A 194 -9.79 -1.83 17.66
N ARG A 195 -10.54 -0.82 17.24
CA ARG A 195 -10.54 -0.33 15.85
C ARG A 195 -9.16 0.20 15.45
N GLN A 196 -8.49 0.94 16.32
CA GLN A 196 -7.14 1.45 16.04
C GLN A 196 -6.12 0.30 15.92
N LEU A 197 -6.22 -0.71 16.79
CA LEU A 197 -5.40 -1.92 16.73
C LEU A 197 -5.57 -2.66 15.39
N LEU A 198 -6.81 -2.89 14.96
CA LEU A 198 -7.10 -3.54 13.67
C LEU A 198 -6.53 -2.76 12.48
N ASN A 199 -6.63 -1.43 12.49
CA ASN A 199 -6.04 -0.60 11.43
C ASN A 199 -4.50 -0.67 11.43
N ALA A 200 -3.87 -0.77 12.60
CA ALA A 200 -2.42 -0.92 12.71
C ALA A 200 -1.97 -2.28 12.15
N ILE A 201 -2.73 -3.35 12.45
CA ILE A 201 -2.51 -4.70 11.92
C ILE A 201 -2.64 -4.71 10.38
N ASP A 202 -3.71 -4.14 9.82
CA ASP A 202 -3.90 -4.05 8.35
C ASP A 202 -2.76 -3.26 7.68
N SER A 203 -2.32 -2.17 8.30
CA SER A 203 -1.18 -1.40 7.80
C SER A 203 0.11 -2.23 7.77
N LEU A 204 0.33 -3.04 8.81
CA LEU A 204 1.51 -3.90 8.92
C LEU A 204 1.44 -5.07 7.93
N GLU A 205 0.29 -5.71 7.74
CA GLU A 205 0.09 -6.78 6.74
C GLU A 205 0.45 -6.29 5.33
N ASN A 206 -0.01 -5.09 4.96
CA ASN A 206 0.29 -4.49 3.67
C ASN A 206 1.81 -4.23 3.48
N GLU A 207 2.52 -3.84 4.54
CA GLU A 207 3.97 -3.64 4.48
C GLU A 207 4.73 -4.96 4.39
N LEU A 208 4.34 -5.97 5.16
CA LEU A 208 4.89 -7.31 5.09
C LEU A 208 4.73 -7.93 3.70
N ALA A 209 3.53 -7.84 3.12
CA ALA A 209 3.26 -8.35 1.78
C ALA A 209 4.16 -7.69 0.71
N ASN A 210 4.42 -6.39 0.83
CA ASN A 210 5.32 -5.66 -0.06
C ASN A 210 6.79 -6.07 0.17
N LEU A 211 7.22 -6.19 1.43
CA LEU A 211 8.55 -6.62 1.80
C LEU A 211 8.87 -8.04 1.30
N THR A 212 8.00 -9.01 1.60
CA THR A 212 8.10 -10.40 1.13
C THR A 212 8.21 -10.47 -0.38
N LYS A 213 7.41 -9.66 -1.09
CA LYS A 213 7.43 -9.59 -2.56
C LYS A 213 8.74 -9.02 -3.09
N ASP A 214 9.24 -7.92 -2.53
CA ASP A 214 10.48 -7.29 -2.96
C ASP A 214 11.70 -8.17 -2.68
N MET A 215 11.70 -8.90 -1.56
CA MET A 215 12.75 -9.88 -1.23
C MET A 215 12.79 -11.05 -2.22
N LYS A 216 11.63 -11.65 -2.55
CA LYS A 216 11.51 -12.74 -3.54
C LYS A 216 11.99 -12.32 -4.92
N ILE A 217 11.70 -11.08 -5.34
CA ILE A 217 12.14 -10.56 -6.64
C ILE A 217 13.66 -10.34 -6.67
N SER A 218 14.24 -9.95 -5.54
CA SER A 218 15.64 -9.53 -5.46
C SER A 218 16.63 -10.66 -5.19
N ASP A 219 16.14 -11.89 -4.94
CA ASP A 219 16.97 -13.02 -4.48
C ASP A 219 17.83 -12.62 -3.26
N LEU A 220 17.21 -11.88 -2.34
CA LEU A 220 17.83 -11.36 -1.11
C LEU A 220 17.43 -12.16 0.14
N GLY A 221 16.54 -13.15 0.01
CA GLY A 221 16.02 -13.93 1.13
C GLY A 221 17.06 -14.85 1.75
N ASP A 222 17.19 -14.78 3.07
CA ASP A 222 17.69 -15.90 3.89
C ASP A 222 16.50 -16.83 4.20
N LEU A 223 16.73 -18.14 4.24
CA LEU A 223 15.68 -19.13 4.49
C LEU A 223 15.02 -18.90 5.87
N ASP A 224 15.83 -18.54 6.87
CA ASP A 224 15.35 -18.31 8.23
C ASP A 224 14.42 -17.08 8.28
N LEU A 225 14.80 -15.99 7.61
CA LEU A 225 13.99 -14.76 7.54
C LEU A 225 12.71 -14.94 6.72
N GLU A 226 12.74 -15.76 5.66
CA GLU A 226 11.53 -16.09 4.90
C GLU A 226 10.53 -16.89 5.74
N GLU A 227 11.00 -17.80 6.59
CA GLU A 227 10.17 -18.53 7.55
C GLU A 227 9.58 -17.58 8.60
N ASP A 228 10.40 -16.70 9.19
CA ASP A 228 9.94 -15.72 10.18
C ASP A 228 8.86 -14.77 9.63
N LEU A 229 9.04 -14.27 8.40
CA LEU A 229 8.05 -13.42 7.73
C LEU A 229 6.77 -14.19 7.40
N SER A 230 6.86 -15.45 6.98
CA SER A 230 5.70 -16.30 6.71
C SER A 230 4.89 -16.59 7.97
N ASP A 231 5.57 -16.89 9.08
CA ASP A 231 4.92 -17.13 10.37
C ASP A 231 4.20 -15.88 10.87
N LEU A 232 4.81 -14.70 10.64
CA LEU A 232 4.19 -13.42 10.98
C LEU A 232 2.97 -13.12 10.08
N GLU A 233 3.06 -13.35 8.76
CA GLU A 233 1.93 -13.22 7.84
C GLU A 233 0.75 -14.13 8.24
N ASP A 234 1.03 -15.39 8.61
CA ASP A 234 0.00 -16.34 9.04
C ASP A 234 -0.63 -15.92 10.38
N LEU A 235 0.15 -15.40 11.32
CA LEU A 235 -0.40 -14.82 12.56
C LEU A 235 -1.32 -13.64 12.24
N MET A 236 -0.89 -12.69 11.41
CA MET A 236 -1.71 -11.51 11.08
C MET A 236 -3.04 -11.90 10.41
N ARG A 237 -3.01 -12.90 9.52
CA ARG A 237 -4.22 -13.41 8.85
C ARG A 237 -5.21 -14.06 9.82
N GLU A 238 -4.73 -14.70 10.90
CA GLU A 238 -5.60 -15.26 11.95
C GLU A 238 -6.32 -14.15 12.74
N LEU A 239 -5.74 -12.95 12.79
CA LEU A 239 -6.18 -11.85 13.66
C LEU A 239 -7.12 -10.85 13.00
N VAL A 240 -7.20 -10.84 11.67
CA VAL A 240 -8.15 -10.01 10.93
C VAL A 240 -9.18 -10.93 10.28
N PRO A 241 -10.30 -11.24 10.94
CA PRO A 241 -11.49 -11.62 10.21
C PRO A 241 -11.80 -10.50 9.22
N GLU A 242 -11.97 -10.81 7.92
CA GLU A 242 -12.32 -9.82 6.88
C GLU A 242 -13.55 -8.96 7.27
N GLU A 243 -14.35 -9.46 8.21
CA GLU A 243 -15.61 -8.90 8.69
C GLU A 243 -15.51 -8.26 10.09
N ALA A 244 -14.36 -8.28 10.78
CA ALA A 244 -14.24 -7.85 12.17
C ALA A 244 -14.58 -6.36 12.40
N LEU A 245 -14.19 -5.48 11.47
CA LEU A 245 -14.54 -4.06 11.56
C LEU A 245 -16.05 -3.83 11.37
N GLU A 246 -16.68 -4.63 10.51
CA GLU A 246 -18.13 -4.55 10.26
C GLU A 246 -18.91 -5.08 11.47
N GLU A 247 -18.45 -6.18 12.07
CA GLU A 247 -18.99 -6.72 13.33
C GLU A 247 -18.88 -5.73 14.50
N LEU A 248 -17.75 -5.00 14.61
CA LEU A 248 -17.56 -3.95 15.62
C LEU A 248 -18.52 -2.77 15.40
N GLU A 249 -18.77 -2.36 14.15
CA GLU A 249 -19.73 -1.30 13.83
C GLU A 249 -21.17 -1.73 14.11
N GLU A 250 -21.55 -2.96 13.73
CA GLU A 250 -22.87 -3.51 14.07
C GLU A 250 -23.06 -3.62 15.60
N PHE A 251 -22.00 -3.94 16.34
CA PHE A 251 -22.03 -3.97 17.79
C PHE A 251 -22.32 -2.59 18.39
N LEU A 252 -21.60 -1.55 17.94
CA LEU A 252 -21.78 -0.18 18.40
C LEU A 252 -23.20 0.34 18.16
N ASP A 253 -23.79 0.03 17.02
CA ASP A 253 -25.15 0.44 16.67
C ASP A 253 -26.21 -0.21 17.57
N ASN A 254 -25.97 -1.45 18.00
CA ASN A 254 -26.90 -2.22 18.83
C ASN A 254 -26.63 -2.12 20.34
N MET A 255 -25.50 -1.51 20.75
CA MET A 255 -25.04 -1.48 22.14
C MET A 255 -26.04 -0.80 23.09
N ALA A 256 -26.75 0.23 22.63
CA ALA A 256 -27.72 0.99 23.44
C ALA A 256 -28.96 0.16 23.83
N GLU A 257 -29.26 -0.89 23.08
CA GLU A 257 -30.41 -1.78 23.30
C GLU A 257 -29.99 -3.14 23.87
N MET A 258 -28.69 -3.35 24.08
CA MET A 258 -28.13 -4.64 24.48
C MET A 258 -28.28 -4.91 25.98
N ASP A 259 -28.46 -6.18 26.30
CA ASP A 259 -28.45 -6.67 27.68
C ASP A 259 -27.05 -6.55 28.29
N ALA A 260 -26.98 -6.02 29.52
CA ALA A 260 -25.72 -5.73 30.20
C ALA A 260 -24.89 -6.98 30.50
N ASP A 261 -25.51 -8.14 30.74
CA ASP A 261 -24.76 -9.37 30.99
C ASP A 261 -24.17 -9.91 29.70
N ARG A 262 -24.89 -9.76 28.58
CA ARG A 262 -24.37 -10.13 27.25
C ARG A 262 -23.18 -9.26 26.85
N ALA A 263 -23.26 -7.94 27.02
CA ALA A 263 -22.15 -7.06 26.68
C ALA A 263 -20.88 -7.34 27.50
N ARG A 264 -21.04 -7.63 28.79
CA ARG A 264 -19.93 -8.01 29.68
C ARG A 264 -19.26 -9.33 29.30
N GLU A 265 -20.03 -10.30 28.85
CA GLU A 265 -19.47 -11.58 28.39
C GLU A 265 -18.64 -11.39 27.12
N MET A 266 -19.15 -10.62 26.15
CA MET A 266 -18.40 -10.28 24.94
C MET A 266 -17.12 -9.52 25.26
N PHE A 267 -17.17 -8.59 26.23
CA PHE A 267 -15.97 -7.87 26.69
C PHE A 267 -14.91 -8.81 27.26
N ARG A 268 -15.33 -9.76 28.11
CA ARG A 268 -14.40 -10.74 28.68
C ARG A 268 -13.73 -11.56 27.59
N GLN A 269 -14.49 -12.00 26.59
CA GLN A 269 -13.94 -12.72 25.44
C GLN A 269 -12.92 -11.88 24.67
N LEU A 270 -13.22 -10.60 24.44
CA LEU A 270 -12.31 -9.67 23.78
C LEU A 270 -11.00 -9.49 24.58
N VAL A 271 -11.07 -9.36 25.90
CA VAL A 271 -9.88 -9.28 26.75
C VAL A 271 -9.05 -10.57 26.72
N GLU A 272 -9.70 -11.73 26.78
CA GLU A 272 -9.02 -13.04 26.66
C GLU A 272 -8.32 -13.20 25.29
N GLU A 273 -8.97 -12.74 24.21
CA GLU A 273 -8.39 -12.72 22.87
C GLU A 273 -7.18 -11.78 22.78
N GLN A 274 -7.25 -10.60 23.40
CA GLN A 274 -6.12 -9.65 23.48
C GLN A 274 -4.93 -10.21 24.26
N GLU A 275 -5.16 -10.87 25.40
CA GLU A 275 -4.10 -11.52 26.17
C GLU A 275 -3.41 -12.64 25.36
N SER A 276 -4.20 -13.48 24.67
CA SER A 276 -3.65 -14.52 23.80
C SER A 276 -2.84 -13.93 22.65
N LEU A 277 -3.30 -12.81 22.07
CA LEU A 277 -2.60 -12.10 21.02
C LEU A 277 -1.25 -11.55 21.51
N SER A 278 -1.25 -10.89 22.67
CA SER A 278 -0.02 -10.35 23.27
C SER A 278 1.05 -11.44 23.43
N GLU A 279 0.66 -12.60 23.94
CA GLU A 279 1.59 -13.74 24.12
C GLU A 279 2.15 -14.25 22.78
N ARG A 280 1.31 -14.35 21.74
CA ARG A 280 1.75 -14.78 20.40
C ARG A 280 2.70 -13.77 19.76
N LEU A 281 2.41 -12.47 19.87
CA LEU A 281 3.25 -11.40 19.34
C LEU A 281 4.61 -11.32 20.05
N GLU A 282 4.64 -11.49 21.37
CA GLU A 282 5.89 -11.52 22.15
C GLU A 282 6.81 -12.66 21.69
N ASN A 283 6.22 -13.83 21.40
CA ASN A 283 6.97 -14.97 20.90
C ASN A 283 7.59 -14.70 19.51
N ILE A 284 6.88 -14.01 18.62
CA ILE A 284 7.39 -13.67 17.29
C ILE A 284 8.45 -12.57 17.36
N GLU A 285 8.23 -11.50 18.12
CA GLU A 285 9.19 -10.40 18.27
C GLU A 285 10.55 -10.90 18.79
N ASN A 286 10.55 -11.85 19.72
CA ASN A 286 11.77 -12.48 20.23
C ASN A 286 12.58 -13.25 19.16
N ARG A 287 11.95 -13.61 18.02
CA ARG A 287 12.63 -14.22 16.86
C ARG A 287 13.21 -13.17 15.90
N PHE A 288 12.58 -12.00 15.81
CA PHE A 288 13.03 -10.88 14.97
C PHE A 288 14.15 -10.00 15.61
N LYS A 289 14.50 -10.25 16.88
CA LYS A 289 15.59 -9.60 17.65
C LYS A 289 16.94 -10.32 17.48
#